data_AF-A0A6L8N4Y8-F1
#
_entry.id   AF-A0A6L8N4Y8-F1
#
_cell.length_a   1.000
_cell.length_b   1.000
_cell.length_c   1.000
_cell.angle_alpha   90.00
_cell.angle_beta   90.00
_cell.angle_gamma   90.00
#
_symmetry.space_group_name_H-M   'P 1'
#
loop_
_entity.id
_entity.type
_entity.pdbx_description
1 polymer ?
#
loop_
_entity_poly.entity_id
_entity_poly.type
_entity_poly.pdbx_seq_one_letter_code
_entity_poly.pdbx_strand_id
1 'polypeptide(L)'
;MRTIDLAQPLRRGMPQSPNHPPFRMALERRHGDLLRPDGGSAANEIIVMGGHVGTHVDALAHVSQDGLLYGGLRPADISDHLGFDALGIDTFEPYVGRALLLDIAAVHGVPVLPAGYEITPGDLERAAAGLEPRPGDVLLIGTGWSRHWADATAFIGRE
;
A
#
# COMPACT_ATOMS: atom_id res chain seq x y z
N MET A 1 -11.55 22.64 -5.64
CA MET A 1 -10.73 21.41 -5.75
C MET A 1 -11.20 20.43 -4.69
N ARG A 2 -11.43 19.16 -5.03
CA ARG A 2 -11.82 18.11 -4.07
C ARG A 2 -10.61 17.23 -3.83
N THR A 3 -10.26 17.00 -2.57
CA THR A 3 -9.20 16.08 -2.17
C THR A 3 -9.84 14.80 -1.65
N ILE A 4 -9.30 13.64 -2.06
CA ILE A 4 -9.75 12.32 -1.61
C ILE A 4 -8.51 11.61 -1.09
N ASP A 5 -8.56 11.18 0.17
CA ASP A 5 -7.55 10.32 0.75
C ASP A 5 -7.85 8.86 0.35
N LEU A 6 -6.85 8.19 -0.22
CA LEU A 6 -6.94 6.78 -0.63
C LEU A 6 -6.28 5.84 0.38
N ALA A 7 -5.65 6.39 1.43
CA ALA A 7 -5.01 5.59 2.47
C ALA A 7 -6.03 4.98 3.43
N GLN A 8 -5.75 3.76 3.87
CA GLN A 8 -6.41 3.19 5.03
C GLN A 8 -5.69 3.62 6.32
N PRO A 9 -6.43 3.87 7.41
CA PRO A 9 -5.83 4.32 8.66
C PRO A 9 -4.95 3.23 9.28
N LEU A 10 -3.72 3.60 9.61
CA LEU A 10 -2.82 2.76 10.42
C LEU A 10 -3.32 2.72 11.86
N ARG A 11 -3.70 1.53 12.33
CA ARG A 11 -4.11 1.29 13.72
C ARG A 11 -3.69 -0.09 14.19
N ARG A 12 -3.48 -0.25 15.49
CA ARG A 12 -3.24 -1.56 16.09
C ARG A 12 -4.42 -2.49 15.77
N GLY A 13 -4.13 -3.69 15.26
CA GLY A 13 -5.14 -4.68 14.89
C GLY A 13 -5.90 -4.37 13.60
N MET A 14 -5.39 -3.48 12.74
CA MET A 14 -5.93 -3.32 11.39
C MET A 14 -5.72 -4.59 10.54
N PRO A 15 -6.53 -4.80 9.48
CA PRO A 15 -6.27 -5.87 8.52
C PRO A 15 -4.87 -5.72 7.91
N GLN A 16 -4.15 -6.83 7.80
CA GLN A 16 -2.83 -6.87 7.20
C GLN A 16 -2.47 -8.30 6.80
N SER A 17 -1.52 -8.43 5.87
CA SER A 17 -0.96 -9.74 5.55
C SER A 17 -0.30 -10.38 6.77
N PRO A 18 -0.50 -11.69 6.99
CA PRO A 18 0.13 -12.43 8.08
C PRO A 18 1.64 -12.62 7.89
N ASN A 19 2.16 -12.35 6.68
CA ASN A 19 3.57 -12.55 6.35
C ASN A 19 4.47 -11.38 6.78
N HIS A 20 3.91 -10.30 7.32
CA HIS A 20 4.66 -9.11 7.72
C HIS A 20 4.47 -8.76 9.20
N PRO A 21 5.49 -8.16 9.85
CA PRO A 21 5.36 -7.67 11.23
C PRO A 21 4.19 -6.70 11.38
N PRO A 22 3.36 -6.83 12.42
CA PRO A 22 2.18 -6.00 12.56
C PRO A 22 2.50 -4.56 12.91
N PHE A 23 1.62 -3.65 12.50
CA PHE A 23 1.71 -2.26 12.92
C PHE A 23 1.53 -2.14 14.43
N ARG A 24 2.53 -1.55 15.09
CA ARG A 24 2.52 -1.22 16.51
C ARG A 24 2.97 0.22 16.67
N MET A 25 2.18 1.01 17.36
CA MET A 25 2.54 2.35 17.81
C MET A 25 2.38 2.39 19.32
N ALA A 26 3.44 2.69 20.07
CA ALA A 26 3.40 2.87 21.52
C ALA A 26 3.88 4.27 21.89
N LEU A 27 3.23 4.93 22.84
CA LEU A 27 3.73 6.19 23.37
C LEU A 27 4.87 5.89 24.34
N GLU A 28 6.06 6.39 24.01
CA GLU A 28 7.20 6.40 24.92
C GLU A 28 7.01 7.50 25.99
N ARG A 29 6.30 8.58 25.62
CA ARG A 29 5.89 9.65 26.51
C ARG A 29 4.50 10.13 26.19
N ARG A 30 3.70 10.37 27.22
CA ARG A 30 2.40 11.05 27.09
C ARG A 30 2.56 12.51 27.52
N HIS A 31 1.65 13.35 27.04
CA HIS A 31 1.47 14.67 27.63
C HIS A 31 1.22 14.54 29.14
N GLY A 32 1.90 15.37 29.92
CA GLY A 32 1.83 15.35 31.38
C GLY A 32 2.84 14.43 32.09
N ASP A 33 3.45 13.44 31.41
CA ASP A 33 4.49 12.61 32.03
C ASP A 33 5.75 13.44 32.36
N LEU A 34 6.04 14.46 31.54
CA LEU A 34 7.01 15.51 31.86
C LEU A 34 6.44 16.89 31.52
N LEU A 35 6.41 17.77 32.52
CA LEU A 35 6.02 19.16 32.39
C LEU A 35 7.27 20.04 32.47
N ARG A 36 7.42 20.92 31.49
CA ARG A 36 8.41 21.99 31.52
C ARG A 36 7.96 23.09 32.47
N PRO A 37 8.89 23.90 33.01
CA PRO A 37 8.55 25.00 33.91
C PRO A 37 7.59 26.06 33.32
N ASP A 38 7.57 26.19 32.00
CA ASP A 38 6.65 27.06 31.26
C ASP A 38 5.27 26.44 31.03
N GLY A 39 5.01 25.24 31.57
CA GLY A 39 3.78 24.47 31.39
C GLY A 39 3.76 23.62 30.12
N GLY A 40 4.80 23.66 29.29
CA GLY A 40 4.88 22.85 28.08
C GLY A 40 4.99 21.35 28.37
N SER A 41 4.33 20.51 27.57
CA SER A 41 4.54 19.06 27.57
C SER A 41 4.51 18.53 26.14
N ALA A 42 5.12 17.37 25.91
CA ALA A 42 5.13 16.69 24.64
C ALA A 42 4.86 15.19 24.84
N ALA A 43 4.14 14.60 23.89
CA ALA A 43 4.09 13.16 23.71
C ALA A 43 5.05 12.75 22.58
N ASN A 44 5.50 11.50 22.62
CA ASN A 44 6.20 10.89 21.49
C ASN A 44 5.94 9.39 21.45
N GLU A 45 6.15 8.81 20.29
CA GLU A 45 5.85 7.42 19.98
C GLU A 45 7.04 6.67 19.39
N ILE A 46 6.97 5.35 19.53
CA ILE A 46 7.73 4.39 18.75
C ILE A 46 6.74 3.71 17.81
N ILE A 47 7.08 3.67 16.53
CA ILE A 47 6.34 2.95 15.50
C ILE A 47 7.19 1.77 15.03
N VAL A 48 6.59 0.59 14.98
CA VAL A 48 7.16 -0.63 14.41
C VAL A 48 6.17 -1.15 13.37
N MET A 49 6.63 -1.31 12.13
CA MET A 49 5.84 -1.86 11.03
C MET A 49 6.75 -2.49 9.97
N GLY A 50 6.22 -3.44 9.21
CA GLY A 50 6.85 -3.89 7.97
C GLY A 50 6.61 -2.92 6.82
N GLY A 51 7.45 -2.96 5.77
CA GLY A 51 7.32 -2.11 4.59
C GLY A 51 6.06 -2.35 3.74
N HIS A 52 5.36 -3.47 3.96
CA HIS A 52 4.16 -3.89 3.22
C HIS A 52 2.90 -3.86 4.08
N VAL A 53 2.84 -2.91 5.02
CA VAL A 53 1.77 -2.80 6.04
C VAL A 53 1.00 -1.50 5.84
N GLY A 54 -0.33 -1.61 5.70
CA GLY A 54 -1.20 -0.48 5.36
C GLY A 54 -1.23 -0.19 3.85
N THR A 55 -1.68 1.00 3.47
CA THR A 55 -1.54 1.48 2.08
C THR A 55 -0.07 1.79 1.81
N HIS A 56 0.55 1.12 0.83
CA HIS A 56 2.00 1.16 0.60
C HIS A 56 2.34 1.13 -0.89
N VAL A 57 3.63 1.26 -1.19
CA VAL A 57 4.22 1.11 -2.53
C VAL A 57 5.30 0.03 -2.44
N ASP A 58 5.24 -0.93 -3.35
CA ASP A 58 6.30 -1.92 -3.49
C ASP A 58 7.37 -1.42 -4.47
N ALA A 59 8.62 -1.42 -4.02
CA ALA A 59 9.76 -1.09 -4.86
C ALA A 59 10.10 -2.25 -5.82
N LEU A 60 10.90 -1.97 -6.85
CA LEU A 60 11.31 -2.97 -7.84
C LEU A 60 12.14 -4.12 -7.24
N ALA A 61 12.77 -3.90 -6.08
CA ALA A 61 13.46 -4.93 -5.32
C ALA A 61 12.52 -5.90 -4.56
N HIS A 62 11.21 -5.64 -4.49
CA HIS A 62 10.30 -6.38 -3.62
C HIS A 62 10.14 -7.86 -4.02
N VAL A 63 9.95 -8.13 -5.32
CA VAL A 63 9.65 -9.47 -5.83
C VAL A 63 10.65 -9.86 -6.91
N SER A 64 11.19 -11.07 -6.81
CA SER A 64 11.99 -11.71 -7.85
C SER A 64 11.21 -12.79 -8.57
N GLN A 65 11.56 -13.05 -9.82
CA GLN A 65 11.07 -14.18 -10.60
C GLN A 65 12.28 -14.95 -11.15
N ASP A 66 12.28 -16.28 -11.05
CA ASP A 66 13.37 -17.16 -11.50
C ASP A 66 14.76 -16.77 -10.96
N GLY A 67 14.80 -16.26 -9.72
CA GLY A 67 16.02 -15.83 -9.05
C GLY A 67 16.57 -14.48 -9.52
N LEU A 68 15.79 -13.72 -10.31
CA LEU A 68 16.18 -12.43 -10.86
C LEU A 68 15.19 -11.34 -10.45
N LEU A 69 15.73 -10.13 -10.22
CA LEU A 69 14.98 -8.89 -10.03
C LEU A 69 14.83 -8.17 -11.38
N TYR A 70 14.13 -7.03 -11.35
CA TYR A 70 14.02 -6.14 -12.49
C TYR A 70 15.38 -5.87 -13.14
N GLY A 71 15.43 -5.91 -14.47
CA GLY A 71 16.66 -5.71 -15.24
C GLY A 71 17.63 -6.90 -15.25
N GLY A 72 17.24 -8.07 -14.70
CA GLY A 72 18.06 -9.28 -14.69
C GLY A 72 19.13 -9.31 -13.60
N LEU A 73 18.99 -8.47 -12.57
CA LEU A 73 19.91 -8.43 -11.44
C LEU A 73 19.65 -9.63 -10.52
N ARG A 74 20.71 -10.22 -9.94
CA ARG A 74 20.54 -11.25 -8.91
C ARG A 74 20.35 -10.56 -7.56
N PRO A 75 19.36 -10.98 -6.74
CA PRO A 75 19.16 -10.40 -5.41
C PRO A 75 20.43 -10.41 -4.55
N ALA A 76 21.21 -11.50 -4.60
CA ALA A 76 22.43 -11.67 -3.82
C ALA A 76 23.55 -10.68 -4.18
N ASP A 77 23.47 -10.00 -5.33
CA ASP A 77 24.46 -9.01 -5.76
C ASP A 77 24.13 -7.60 -5.30
N ILE A 78 22.87 -7.34 -4.91
CA ILE A 78 22.38 -5.98 -4.63
C ILE A 78 21.62 -5.89 -3.30
N SER A 79 21.66 -6.93 -2.47
CA SER A 79 20.95 -6.93 -1.20
C SER A 79 21.62 -7.81 -0.15
N ASP A 80 21.42 -7.41 1.10
CA ASP A 80 21.79 -8.17 2.27
C ASP A 80 20.80 -7.90 3.42
N HIS A 81 21.19 -8.26 4.64
CA HIS A 81 20.38 -8.05 5.84
C HIS A 81 20.18 -6.57 6.25
N LEU A 82 20.94 -5.64 5.69
CA LEU A 82 20.84 -4.20 5.97
C LEU A 82 19.95 -3.47 4.95
N GLY A 83 19.80 -4.00 3.74
CA GLY A 83 18.91 -3.41 2.74
C GLY A 83 19.24 -3.79 1.30
N PHE A 84 18.91 -2.88 0.39
CA PHE A 84 19.12 -2.99 -1.05
C PHE A 84 20.04 -1.87 -1.54
N ASP A 85 21.08 -2.20 -2.30
CA ASP A 85 22.00 -1.23 -2.92
C ASP A 85 21.40 -0.60 -4.19
N ALA A 86 20.39 -1.25 -4.79
CA ALA A 86 19.66 -0.78 -5.96
C ALA A 86 18.22 -1.28 -5.92
N LEU A 87 17.33 -0.62 -6.68
CA LEU A 87 15.91 -0.97 -6.80
C LEU A 87 15.09 -0.86 -5.50
N GLY A 88 15.71 -0.38 -4.41
CA GLY A 88 15.08 -0.09 -3.13
C GLY A 88 14.11 1.09 -3.21
N ILE A 89 13.20 1.19 -2.22
CA ILE A 89 12.17 2.23 -2.18
C ILE A 89 12.76 3.64 -2.01
N ASP A 90 13.96 3.75 -1.46
CA ASP A 90 14.73 4.99 -1.37
C ASP A 90 15.11 5.57 -2.75
N THR A 91 15.14 4.74 -3.79
CA THR A 91 15.35 5.16 -5.19
C THR A 91 14.06 5.49 -5.94
N PHE A 92 12.89 5.22 -5.34
CA PHE A 92 11.59 5.54 -5.93
C PHE A 92 11.31 7.04 -5.79
N GLU A 93 11.11 7.71 -6.93
CA GLU A 93 10.67 9.10 -6.94
C GLU A 93 9.19 9.19 -6.54
N PRO A 94 8.83 9.92 -5.47
CA PRO A 94 7.44 10.06 -5.05
C PRO A 94 6.56 10.54 -6.20
N TYR A 95 5.52 9.77 -6.51
CA TYR A 95 4.67 10.06 -7.65
C TYR A 95 3.72 11.23 -7.36
N VAL A 96 3.85 12.30 -8.14
CA VAL A 96 2.88 13.39 -8.20
C VAL A 96 2.50 13.59 -9.65
N GLY A 97 1.33 13.12 -10.04
CA GLY A 97 0.90 13.13 -11.43
C GLY A 97 -0.56 12.78 -11.63
N ARG A 98 -0.90 12.41 -12.86
CA ARG A 98 -2.26 12.07 -13.25
C ARG A 98 -2.54 10.59 -12.99
N ALA A 99 -3.59 10.33 -12.23
CA ALA A 99 -4.11 8.98 -12.05
C ALA A 99 -5.42 8.78 -12.84
N LEU A 100 -5.61 7.59 -13.39
CA LEU A 100 -6.85 7.13 -14.01
C LEU A 100 -7.43 5.99 -13.19
N LEU A 101 -8.69 6.08 -12.78
CA LEU A 101 -9.40 5.00 -12.10
C LEU A 101 -10.07 4.09 -13.13
N LEU A 102 -9.62 2.84 -13.19
CA LEU A 102 -10.30 1.76 -13.91
C LEU A 102 -11.19 1.01 -12.91
N ASP A 103 -12.47 1.39 -12.85
CA ASP A 103 -13.43 0.79 -11.91
C ASP A 103 -13.97 -0.55 -12.47
N ILE A 104 -13.27 -1.63 -12.13
CA ILE A 104 -13.60 -2.98 -12.59
C ILE A 104 -14.89 -3.46 -11.93
N ALA A 105 -15.13 -3.13 -10.66
CA ALA A 105 -16.37 -3.48 -9.99
C ALA A 105 -17.59 -2.90 -10.73
N ALA A 106 -17.50 -1.65 -11.18
CA ALA A 106 -18.53 -1.02 -11.99
C ALA A 106 -18.74 -1.69 -13.36
N VAL A 107 -17.67 -2.14 -14.03
CA VAL A 107 -17.77 -2.91 -15.30
C VAL A 107 -18.62 -4.17 -15.13
N HIS A 108 -18.53 -4.82 -13.97
CA HIS A 108 -19.32 -6.01 -13.65
C HIS A 108 -20.66 -5.72 -12.96
N GLY A 109 -21.01 -4.43 -12.77
CA GLY A 109 -22.26 -4.03 -12.14
C GLY A 109 -22.37 -4.41 -10.67
N VAL A 110 -21.24 -4.62 -9.98
CA VAL A 110 -21.19 -5.03 -8.57
C VAL A 110 -20.48 -3.97 -7.72
N PRO A 111 -20.81 -3.85 -6.42
CA PRO A 111 -20.12 -2.93 -5.52
C PRO A 111 -18.73 -3.42 -5.10
N VAL A 112 -18.51 -4.74 -5.13
CA VAL A 112 -17.26 -5.45 -4.81
C VAL A 112 -17.18 -6.68 -5.71
N LEU A 113 -16.02 -6.93 -6.32
CA LEU A 113 -15.78 -8.15 -7.10
C LEU A 113 -15.79 -9.39 -6.18
N PRO A 114 -16.14 -10.59 -6.67
CA PRO A 114 -16.04 -11.82 -5.88
C PRO A 114 -14.61 -12.12 -5.42
N ALA A 115 -14.47 -12.83 -4.30
CA ALA A 115 -13.18 -13.33 -3.83
C ALA A 115 -12.49 -14.18 -4.91
N GLY A 116 -11.20 -13.92 -5.15
CA GLY A 116 -10.41 -14.64 -6.16
C GLY A 116 -10.79 -14.35 -7.62
N TYR A 117 -11.63 -13.35 -7.89
CA TYR A 117 -11.93 -12.94 -9.27
C TYR A 117 -10.66 -12.46 -9.98
N GLU A 118 -10.31 -13.13 -11.08
CA GLU A 118 -9.19 -12.75 -11.95
C GLU A 118 -9.60 -11.55 -12.81
N ILE A 119 -8.89 -10.43 -12.67
CA ILE A 119 -9.05 -9.26 -13.54
C ILE A 119 -8.30 -9.53 -14.83
N THR A 120 -9.04 -9.63 -15.93
CA THR A 120 -8.51 -9.97 -17.25
C THR A 120 -8.14 -8.71 -18.06
N PRO A 121 -7.33 -8.83 -19.12
CA PRO A 121 -7.09 -7.73 -20.05
C PRO A 121 -8.39 -7.13 -20.62
N GLY A 122 -9.39 -7.98 -20.90
CA GLY A 122 -10.69 -7.53 -21.38
C GLY A 122 -11.46 -6.68 -20.37
N ASP A 123 -11.25 -6.90 -19.06
CA ASP A 123 -11.87 -6.07 -18.02
C ASP A 123 -11.21 -4.69 -17.97
N LEU A 124 -9.88 -4.66 -18.11
CA LEU A 124 -9.11 -3.41 -18.20
C LEU A 124 -9.50 -2.59 -19.43
N GLU A 125 -9.64 -3.23 -20.59
CA GLU A 125 -10.07 -2.57 -21.83
C GLU A 125 -11.49 -1.97 -21.70
N ARG A 126 -12.44 -2.72 -21.11
CA ARG A 126 -13.80 -2.21 -20.88
C ARG A 126 -13.80 -1.05 -19.88
N ALA A 127 -13.03 -1.14 -18.79
CA ALA A 127 -12.93 -0.07 -17.79
C ALA A 127 -12.21 1.17 -18.32
N ALA A 128 -11.28 1.00 -19.27
CA ALA A 128 -10.56 2.09 -19.92
C ALA A 128 -11.35 2.75 -21.07
N ALA A 129 -12.55 2.27 -21.41
CA ALA A 129 -13.34 2.81 -22.50
C ALA A 129 -13.65 4.31 -22.28
N GLY A 130 -13.20 5.15 -23.22
CA GLY A 130 -13.34 6.61 -23.13
C GLY A 130 -12.26 7.31 -22.29
N LEU A 131 -11.28 6.57 -21.75
CA LEU A 131 -10.08 7.12 -21.13
C LEU A 131 -8.91 7.10 -22.12
N GLU A 132 -7.98 8.04 -21.96
CA GLU A 132 -6.72 8.09 -22.71
C GLU A 132 -5.53 7.99 -21.75
N PRO A 133 -5.05 6.76 -21.44
CA PRO A 133 -3.80 6.55 -20.75
C PRO A 133 -2.62 7.10 -21.55
N ARG A 134 -1.67 7.73 -20.87
CA ARG A 134 -0.44 8.27 -21.46
C ARG A 134 0.77 7.84 -20.63
N PRO A 135 1.98 7.84 -21.22
CA PRO A 135 3.20 7.59 -20.45
C PRO A 135 3.27 8.46 -19.19
N GLY A 136 3.56 7.82 -18.06
CA GLY A 136 3.62 8.48 -16.75
C GLY A 136 2.30 8.55 -15.97
N ASP A 137 1.18 8.09 -16.52
CA ASP A 137 -0.06 7.95 -15.73
C ASP A 137 0.05 6.77 -14.74
N VAL A 138 -0.60 6.94 -13.59
CA VAL A 138 -0.90 5.82 -12.69
C VAL A 138 -2.30 5.28 -12.97
N LEU A 139 -2.41 3.97 -13.15
CA LEU A 139 -3.70 3.30 -13.22
C LEU A 139 -4.09 2.80 -11.83
N LEU A 140 -5.22 3.26 -11.32
CA LEU A 140 -5.82 2.77 -10.09
C LEU A 140 -6.89 1.74 -10.47
N ILE A 141 -6.81 0.53 -9.89
CA ILE A 141 -7.74 -0.54 -10.19
C ILE A 141 -8.82 -0.60 -9.09
N GLY A 142 -10.05 -0.26 -9.45
CA GLY A 142 -11.20 -0.26 -8.55
C GLY A 142 -11.85 -1.64 -8.47
N THR A 143 -11.52 -2.42 -7.45
CA THR A 143 -12.11 -3.75 -7.19
C THR A 143 -13.28 -3.71 -6.22
N GLY A 144 -13.47 -2.59 -5.52
CA GLY A 144 -14.39 -2.44 -4.39
C GLY A 144 -13.92 -3.07 -3.08
N TRP A 145 -12.81 -3.83 -3.08
CA TRP A 145 -12.36 -4.64 -1.94
C TRP A 145 -12.02 -3.82 -0.69
N SER A 146 -11.61 -2.56 -0.85
CA SER A 146 -11.35 -1.62 0.25
C SER A 146 -12.56 -1.39 1.16
N ARG A 147 -13.78 -1.66 0.67
CA ARG A 147 -15.02 -1.60 1.49
C ARG A 147 -15.04 -2.66 2.60
N HIS A 148 -14.29 -3.75 2.45
CA HIS A 148 -14.15 -4.77 3.49
C HIS A 148 -13.17 -4.39 4.60
N TRP A 149 -12.51 -3.23 4.58
CA TRP A 149 -11.49 -2.88 5.58
C TRP A 149 -11.94 -2.96 7.06
N ALA A 150 -13.23 -2.77 7.33
CA ALA A 150 -13.79 -2.94 8.68
C ALA A 150 -13.90 -4.42 9.10
N ASP A 151 -13.97 -5.34 8.14
CA ASP A 151 -14.00 -6.80 8.31
C ASP A 151 -12.64 -7.39 7.92
N ALA A 152 -11.80 -7.60 8.92
CA ALA A 152 -10.44 -8.09 8.69
C ALA A 152 -10.41 -9.47 8.03
N THR A 153 -11.38 -10.35 8.32
CA THR A 153 -11.40 -11.73 7.80
C THR A 153 -11.71 -11.73 6.31
N ALA A 154 -12.74 -10.98 5.90
CA ALA A 154 -13.10 -10.80 4.50
C ALA A 154 -11.99 -10.08 3.73
N PHE A 155 -11.45 -8.98 4.28
CA PHE A 155 -10.44 -8.16 3.60
C PHE A 155 -9.17 -8.94 3.25
N ILE A 156 -8.70 -9.81 4.16
CA ILE A 156 -7.49 -10.62 3.94
C ILE A 156 -7.76 -11.90 3.11
N GLY A 157 -9.00 -12.12 2.65
CA GLY A 157 -9.36 -13.24 1.79
C GLY A 157 -9.27 -14.60 2.47
N ARG A 158 -9.74 -14.71 3.73
CA ARG A 158 -9.76 -15.98 4.50
C ARG A 158 -11.15 -16.61 4.60
N GLU A 159 -12.08 -16.20 3.75
CA GLU A 159 -13.42 -16.79 3.60
C GLU A 159 -13.49 -17.77 2.42
#